data_AF-A0A150WU39-F1
#
_entry.id   AF-A0A150WU39-F1
#
_cell.length_a   1.000
_cell.length_b   1.000
_cell.length_c   1.000
_cell.angle_alpha   90.00
_cell.angle_beta   90.00
_cell.angle_gamma   90.00
#
_symmetry.space_group_name_H-M   'P 1'
#
loop_
_entity.id
_entity.type
_entity.pdbx_description
1 polymer ?
#
loop_
_entity_poly.entity_id
_entity_poly.type
_entity_poly.pdbx_seq_one_letter_code
_entity_poly.pdbx_strand_id
1 'polypeptide(L)'
;MSSIDSSQRKAQQAELNDLQADYARKKKQIVKQGEAQLEDIKDHYSEKKSALSEQNEAAVNHIRNRQKELAEEASQERQRLTENYNARTQSLQKGYDEKLSETRQKRQIAVAEAQTSAREKVKEIENSSQARIEDVRTRSGEDIARAKQKYNHDMQQINDFSEKRLDRQREQNDAVLNNEMERGKYAQERVRTRNEKEIAQTQKRGDEKIAFEQEQQQKKLTRLNDFSAKRYDQQQKQWASKEERVNQQYAERIMHNKKANEDTLKTQNERFQSVYLKNEDAQREALDIQTQRYVRQLGEARKDFVKAATQYSNKESDPFYKVEDRGSQLSESSDFYTLRAYVPEHEKDAVKVSIQNDKATITGQRSFKDKFEDEASGKKVSSSNFQTFREEFVFDKPVITEGMTRQREGDWVVFQIPKGTISRFDRKA
;
A
#
# COMPACT_ATOMS: atom_id res chain seq x y z
N MET A 1 191.60 70.79 -198.19
CA MET A 1 191.05 72.16 -198.34
C MET A 1 189.57 72.06 -198.02
N SER A 2 188.84 72.95 -197.33
CA SER A 2 188.97 74.37 -197.00
C SER A 2 188.07 74.61 -195.76
N SER A 3 188.45 75.34 -194.71
CA SER A 3 188.25 76.78 -194.42
C SER A 3 186.80 77.26 -194.19
N ILE A 4 186.63 78.03 -193.09
CA ILE A 4 185.67 79.14 -192.83
C ILE A 4 184.24 78.70 -192.33
N ASP A 5 183.52 79.32 -191.35
CA ASP A 5 183.64 80.57 -190.55
C ASP A 5 182.84 80.56 -189.20
N SER A 6 183.02 81.63 -188.42
CA SER A 6 182.38 82.08 -187.16
C SER A 6 180.83 82.22 -187.14
N SER A 7 180.27 82.28 -185.91
CA SER A 7 178.94 82.82 -185.52
C SER A 7 177.72 81.88 -185.46
N GLN A 8 177.85 80.60 -185.13
CA GLN A 8 177.99 80.10 -183.74
C GLN A 8 177.32 80.88 -182.58
N ARG A 9 176.80 82.12 -182.75
CA ARG A 9 176.14 82.90 -181.70
C ARG A 9 174.62 83.02 -181.86
N LYS A 10 174.05 82.88 -183.07
CA LYS A 10 172.58 82.98 -183.24
C LYS A 10 171.84 81.69 -182.87
N ALA A 11 172.51 80.53 -182.95
CA ALA A 11 172.01 79.25 -182.46
C ALA A 11 171.75 79.29 -180.94
N GLN A 12 172.61 79.96 -180.19
CA GLN A 12 172.58 79.88 -178.73
C GLN A 12 171.46 80.72 -178.09
N GLN A 13 170.97 81.78 -178.75
CA GLN A 13 169.98 82.66 -178.12
C GLN A 13 168.52 82.28 -178.45
N ALA A 14 168.28 81.58 -179.55
CA ALA A 14 166.97 80.99 -179.83
C ALA A 14 166.73 79.73 -178.98
N GLU A 15 167.76 78.91 -178.76
CA GLU A 15 167.72 77.76 -177.85
C GLU A 15 167.34 78.15 -176.41
N LEU A 16 167.66 79.37 -175.97
CA LEU A 16 167.31 79.88 -174.65
C LEU A 16 165.83 80.27 -174.50
N ASN A 17 165.19 80.75 -175.57
CA ASN A 17 163.77 81.16 -175.54
C ASN A 17 162.82 79.96 -175.57
N ASP A 18 163.09 78.92 -176.34
CA ASP A 18 162.20 77.75 -176.39
C ASP A 18 162.34 76.86 -175.15
N LEU A 19 163.51 76.82 -174.50
CA LEU A 19 163.69 76.16 -173.19
C LEU A 19 162.79 76.79 -172.10
N GLN A 20 162.52 78.11 -172.19
CA GLN A 20 161.54 78.77 -171.31
C GLN A 20 160.09 78.41 -171.65
N ALA A 21 159.76 78.21 -172.93
CA ALA A 21 158.44 77.73 -173.34
C ALA A 21 158.20 76.27 -172.87
N ASP A 22 159.25 75.44 -172.88
CA ASP A 22 159.21 74.05 -172.42
C ASP A 22 159.00 73.94 -170.91
N TYR A 23 159.58 74.87 -170.14
CA TYR A 23 159.37 74.94 -168.70
C TYR A 23 157.93 75.34 -168.31
N ALA A 24 157.33 76.28 -169.05
CA ALA A 24 155.95 76.72 -168.82
C ALA A 24 154.92 75.62 -169.10
N ARG A 25 155.14 74.77 -170.12
CA ARG A 25 154.22 73.66 -170.44
C ARG A 25 154.32 72.50 -169.46
N LYS A 26 155.53 72.11 -169.03
CA LYS A 26 155.72 71.10 -167.97
C LYS A 26 155.04 71.48 -166.65
N LYS A 27 155.04 72.77 -166.29
CA LYS A 27 154.32 73.26 -165.11
C LYS A 27 152.80 73.05 -165.23
N LYS A 28 152.21 73.31 -166.40
CA LYS A 28 150.79 73.02 -166.66
C LYS A 28 150.46 71.53 -166.59
N GLN A 29 151.38 70.66 -167.01
CA GLN A 29 151.21 69.20 -166.97
C GLN A 29 151.20 68.66 -165.53
N ILE A 30 152.02 69.22 -164.64
CA ILE A 30 152.09 68.80 -163.23
C ILE A 30 150.83 69.21 -162.46
N VAL A 31 150.31 70.44 -162.67
CA VAL A 31 149.08 70.90 -162.01
C VAL A 31 147.88 70.05 -162.44
N LYS A 32 147.77 69.75 -163.74
CA LYS A 32 146.68 68.91 -164.28
C LYS A 32 146.73 67.47 -163.77
N GLN A 33 147.92 66.91 -163.53
CA GLN A 33 148.08 65.60 -162.90
C GLN A 33 147.72 65.61 -161.41
N GLY A 34 148.02 66.70 -160.70
CA GLY A 34 147.65 66.85 -159.29
C GLY A 34 146.14 66.96 -159.07
N GLU A 35 145.43 67.69 -159.93
CA GLU A 35 143.96 67.83 -159.86
C GLU A 35 143.24 66.51 -160.15
N ALA A 36 143.71 65.71 -161.12
CA ALA A 36 143.11 64.41 -161.46
C ALA A 36 143.26 63.37 -160.34
N GLN A 37 144.41 63.33 -159.65
CA GLN A 37 144.62 62.39 -158.53
C GLN A 37 143.74 62.70 -157.31
N LEU A 38 143.35 63.97 -157.12
CA LEU A 38 142.43 64.37 -156.06
C LEU A 38 140.97 63.96 -156.36
N GLU A 39 140.60 63.88 -157.63
CA GLU A 39 139.28 63.44 -158.08
C GLU A 39 139.11 61.93 -157.89
N ASP A 40 140.10 61.12 -158.30
CA ASP A 40 140.09 59.65 -158.11
C ASP A 40 140.00 59.24 -156.62
N ILE A 41 140.66 59.98 -155.72
CA ILE A 41 140.60 59.68 -154.28
C ILE A 41 139.21 59.96 -153.71
N LYS A 42 138.51 60.99 -154.23
CA LYS A 42 137.16 61.33 -153.79
C LYS A 42 136.15 60.24 -154.15
N ASP A 43 136.26 59.69 -155.36
CA ASP A 43 135.34 58.67 -155.85
C ASP A 43 135.46 57.37 -155.05
N HIS A 44 136.68 56.92 -154.77
CA HIS A 44 136.95 55.69 -153.99
C HIS A 44 136.33 55.72 -152.57
N TYR A 45 136.31 56.88 -151.89
CA TYR A 45 135.71 56.98 -150.56
C TYR A 45 134.17 57.03 -150.59
N SER A 46 133.57 57.48 -151.69
CA SER A 46 132.11 57.50 -151.83
C SER A 46 131.55 56.07 -151.97
N GLU A 47 132.18 55.22 -152.79
CA GLU A 47 131.76 53.83 -153.00
C GLU A 47 131.88 52.99 -151.72
N LYS A 48 132.97 53.17 -150.96
CA LYS A 48 133.19 52.43 -149.71
C LYS A 48 132.15 52.75 -148.65
N LYS A 49 131.59 53.96 -148.64
CA LYS A 49 130.50 54.36 -147.74
C LYS A 49 129.17 53.72 -148.14
N SER A 50 128.90 53.58 -149.44
CA SER A 50 127.68 52.92 -149.95
C SER A 50 127.65 51.44 -149.58
N ALA A 51 128.75 50.71 -149.78
CA ALA A 51 128.84 49.28 -149.46
C ALA A 51 128.63 48.96 -147.97
N LEU A 52 129.02 49.89 -147.08
CA LEU A 52 128.86 49.74 -145.63
C LEU A 52 127.42 49.98 -145.15
N SER A 53 126.62 50.73 -145.92
CA SER A 53 125.20 50.96 -145.61
C SER A 53 124.35 49.72 -145.92
N GLU A 54 124.57 49.07 -147.07
CA GLU A 54 123.83 47.86 -147.47
C GLU A 54 124.08 46.67 -146.54
N GLN A 55 125.31 46.50 -146.04
CA GLN A 55 125.62 45.41 -145.10
C GLN A 55 124.87 45.54 -143.76
N ASN A 56 124.63 46.77 -143.30
CA ASN A 56 123.95 47.00 -142.02
C ASN A 56 122.43 46.76 -142.10
N GLU A 57 121.78 47.07 -143.22
CA GLU A 57 120.33 46.83 -143.38
C GLU A 57 119.99 45.33 -143.40
N ALA A 58 120.84 44.49 -144.02
CA ALA A 58 120.65 43.05 -144.03
C ALA A 58 120.76 42.42 -142.62
N ALA A 59 121.67 42.92 -141.78
CA ALA A 59 121.86 42.42 -140.42
C ALA A 59 120.65 42.73 -139.51
N VAL A 60 120.03 43.91 -139.66
CA VAL A 60 118.91 44.34 -138.82
C VAL A 60 117.64 43.51 -139.09
N ASN A 61 117.37 43.16 -140.34
CA ASN A 61 116.20 42.34 -140.69
C ASN A 61 116.28 40.91 -140.14
N HIS A 62 117.47 40.31 -140.12
CA HIS A 62 117.66 38.96 -139.58
C HIS A 62 117.43 38.88 -138.06
N ILE A 63 117.75 39.96 -137.33
CA ILE A 63 117.55 40.04 -135.88
C ILE A 63 116.06 40.17 -135.53
N ARG A 64 115.28 40.95 -136.30
CA ARG A 64 113.82 41.10 -136.07
C ARG A 64 113.05 39.80 -136.26
N ASN A 65 113.34 39.04 -137.31
CA ASN A 65 112.63 37.78 -137.58
C ASN A 65 112.90 36.74 -136.48
N ARG A 66 114.15 36.66 -136.01
CA ARG A 66 114.52 35.73 -134.93
C ARG A 66 113.89 36.08 -133.57
N GLN A 67 113.67 37.36 -133.29
CA GLN A 67 112.97 37.78 -132.06
C GLN A 67 111.48 37.44 -132.08
N LYS A 68 110.85 37.39 -133.27
CA LYS A 68 109.42 37.07 -133.41
C LYS A 68 109.15 35.57 -133.21
N GLU A 69 110.01 34.71 -133.77
CA GLU A 69 109.91 33.25 -133.60
C GLU A 69 110.09 32.83 -132.12
N LEU A 70 111.06 33.42 -131.41
CA LEU A 70 111.29 33.14 -129.98
C LEU A 70 110.09 33.54 -129.10
N ALA A 71 109.35 34.58 -129.48
CA ALA A 71 108.17 35.02 -128.72
C ALA A 71 106.97 34.08 -128.91
N GLU A 72 106.78 33.54 -130.11
CA GLU A 72 105.72 32.57 -130.41
C GLU A 72 105.98 31.21 -129.75
N GLU A 73 107.23 30.76 -129.74
CA GLU A 73 107.64 29.51 -129.09
C GLU A 73 107.41 29.55 -127.57
N ALA A 74 107.75 30.67 -126.92
CA ALA A 74 107.53 30.89 -125.48
C ALA A 74 106.03 30.93 -125.10
N SER A 75 105.16 31.41 -125.99
CA SER A 75 103.71 31.47 -125.77
C SER A 75 103.07 30.07 -125.76
N GLN A 76 103.46 29.22 -126.72
CA GLN A 76 102.97 27.84 -126.82
C GLN A 76 103.46 26.98 -125.65
N GLU A 77 104.70 27.19 -125.20
CA GLU A 77 105.25 26.47 -124.06
C GLU A 77 104.52 26.83 -122.75
N ARG A 78 104.13 28.10 -122.57
CA ARG A 78 103.28 28.54 -121.44
C ARG A 78 101.91 27.87 -121.44
N GLN A 79 101.25 27.74 -122.59
CA GLN A 79 99.95 27.09 -122.66
C GLN A 79 100.03 25.62 -122.26
N ARG A 80 101.02 24.89 -122.81
CA ARG A 80 101.28 23.48 -122.45
C ARG A 80 101.57 23.29 -120.96
N LEU A 81 102.37 24.18 -120.36
CA LEU A 81 102.66 24.15 -118.93
C LEU A 81 101.40 24.37 -118.09
N THR A 82 100.53 25.30 -118.49
CA THR A 82 99.30 25.62 -117.75
C THR A 82 98.31 24.46 -117.80
N GLU A 83 98.15 23.82 -118.96
CA GLU A 83 97.31 22.63 -119.13
C GLU A 83 97.81 21.44 -118.29
N ASN A 84 99.13 21.18 -118.31
CA ASN A 84 99.74 20.13 -117.49
C ASN A 84 99.56 20.40 -115.98
N TYR A 85 99.71 21.66 -115.54
CA TYR A 85 99.49 22.01 -114.15
C TYR A 85 98.03 21.79 -113.73
N ASN A 86 97.06 22.19 -114.57
CA ASN A 86 95.63 22.02 -114.29
C ASN A 86 95.20 20.53 -114.27
N ALA A 87 95.73 19.72 -115.19
CA ALA A 87 95.47 18.28 -115.19
C ALA A 87 96.06 17.59 -113.94
N ARG A 88 97.23 18.05 -113.48
CA ARG A 88 97.88 17.53 -112.27
C ARG A 88 97.13 17.93 -111.00
N THR A 89 96.60 19.15 -110.89
CA THR A 89 95.78 19.56 -109.75
C THR A 89 94.44 18.85 -109.69
N GLN A 90 93.77 18.62 -110.83
CA GLN A 90 92.51 17.86 -110.86
C GLN A 90 92.70 16.38 -110.48
N SER A 91 93.76 15.74 -110.94
CA SER A 91 94.06 14.35 -110.55
C SER A 91 94.42 14.24 -109.06
N LEU A 92 95.14 15.22 -108.51
CA LEU A 92 95.37 15.33 -107.07
C LEU A 92 94.07 15.50 -106.28
N GLN A 93 93.17 16.39 -106.70
CA GLN A 93 91.87 16.59 -106.04
C GLN A 93 91.04 15.30 -106.03
N LYS A 94 90.92 14.62 -107.17
CA LYS A 94 90.22 13.32 -107.25
C LYS A 94 90.82 12.28 -106.32
N GLY A 95 92.15 12.17 -106.28
CA GLY A 95 92.84 11.23 -105.39
C GLY A 95 92.64 11.53 -103.90
N TYR A 96 92.50 12.82 -103.53
CA TYR A 96 92.16 13.20 -102.16
C TYR A 96 90.70 12.88 -101.83
N ASP A 97 89.77 13.19 -102.72
CA ASP A 97 88.33 12.94 -102.51
C ASP A 97 88.03 11.43 -102.38
N GLU A 98 88.66 10.60 -103.21
CA GLU A 98 88.54 9.14 -103.12
C GLU A 98 89.01 8.62 -101.76
N LYS A 99 90.21 9.03 -101.30
CA LYS A 99 90.75 8.66 -99.98
C LYS A 99 89.85 9.13 -98.84
N LEU A 100 89.27 10.33 -98.97
CA LEU A 100 88.37 10.89 -97.96
C LEU A 100 87.05 10.10 -97.90
N SER A 101 86.53 9.68 -99.05
CA SER A 101 85.36 8.82 -99.15
C SER A 101 85.61 7.43 -98.55
N GLU A 102 86.76 6.82 -98.87
CA GLU A 102 87.14 5.49 -98.37
C GLU A 102 87.33 5.52 -96.85
N THR A 103 87.92 6.59 -96.32
CA THR A 103 88.10 6.78 -94.88
C THR A 103 86.76 6.99 -94.18
N ARG A 104 85.82 7.73 -94.78
CA ARG A 104 84.46 7.90 -94.24
C ARG A 104 83.71 6.57 -94.20
N GLN A 105 83.79 5.78 -95.28
CA GLN A 105 83.12 4.49 -95.36
C GLN A 105 83.70 3.49 -94.35
N LYS A 106 85.03 3.41 -94.22
CA LYS A 106 85.69 2.58 -93.18
C LYS A 106 85.27 2.97 -91.78
N ARG A 107 85.18 4.27 -91.47
CA ARG A 107 84.69 4.74 -90.16
C ARG A 107 83.22 4.37 -89.94
N GLN A 108 82.38 4.49 -90.96
CA GLN A 108 80.96 4.16 -90.84
C GLN A 108 80.75 2.67 -90.58
N ILE A 109 81.51 1.80 -91.24
CA ILE A 109 81.52 0.35 -90.99
C ILE A 109 82.00 0.06 -89.56
N ALA A 110 83.12 0.63 -89.14
CA ALA A 110 83.66 0.41 -87.79
C ALA A 110 82.69 0.88 -86.68
N VAL A 111 81.97 1.98 -86.90
CA VAL A 111 80.94 2.46 -85.97
C VAL A 111 79.74 1.51 -85.94
N ALA A 112 79.30 0.99 -87.09
CA ALA A 112 78.21 0.03 -87.15
C ALA A 112 78.56 -1.29 -86.43
N GLU A 113 79.78 -1.81 -86.64
CA GLU A 113 80.30 -3.01 -85.96
C GLU A 113 80.46 -2.79 -84.43
N ALA A 114 80.90 -1.60 -84.02
CA ALA A 114 80.96 -1.24 -82.61
C ALA A 114 79.54 -1.17 -81.98
N GLN A 115 78.55 -0.67 -82.72
CA GLN A 115 77.16 -0.61 -82.25
C GLN A 115 76.51 -1.99 -82.13
N THR A 116 76.74 -2.89 -83.09
CA THR A 116 76.20 -4.26 -83.04
C THR A 116 76.81 -5.06 -81.90
N SER A 117 78.14 -5.05 -81.77
CA SER A 117 78.84 -5.74 -80.68
C SER A 117 78.47 -5.18 -79.29
N ALA A 118 78.24 -3.87 -79.17
CA ALA A 118 77.74 -3.28 -77.93
C ALA A 118 76.31 -3.76 -77.59
N ARG A 119 75.41 -3.82 -78.59
CA ARG A 119 74.04 -4.31 -78.38
C ARG A 119 73.99 -5.78 -77.96
N GLU A 120 74.84 -6.62 -78.54
CA GLU A 120 74.94 -8.03 -78.17
C GLU A 120 75.41 -8.19 -76.72
N LYS A 121 76.45 -7.45 -76.30
CA LYS A 121 76.92 -7.48 -74.91
C LYS A 121 75.86 -6.99 -73.92
N VAL A 122 75.11 -5.95 -74.26
CA VAL A 122 74.00 -5.48 -73.40
C VAL A 122 72.95 -6.58 -73.25
N LYS A 123 72.58 -7.25 -74.35
CA LYS A 123 71.60 -8.33 -74.33
C LYS A 123 72.08 -9.54 -73.51
N GLU A 124 73.36 -9.89 -73.59
CA GLU A 124 73.96 -10.93 -72.74
C GLU A 124 73.91 -10.56 -71.26
N ILE A 125 74.25 -9.31 -70.94
CA ILE A 125 74.19 -8.81 -69.56
C ILE A 125 72.75 -8.85 -69.04
N GLU A 126 71.78 -8.37 -69.82
CA GLU A 126 70.35 -8.40 -69.47
C GLU A 126 69.88 -9.83 -69.17
N ASN A 127 70.12 -10.76 -70.09
CA ASN A 127 69.76 -12.17 -69.92
C ASN A 127 70.40 -12.79 -68.68
N SER A 128 71.69 -12.53 -68.44
CA SER A 128 72.40 -13.05 -67.26
C SER A 128 71.86 -12.48 -65.95
N SER A 129 71.47 -11.20 -65.95
CA SER A 129 70.88 -10.54 -64.78
C SER A 129 69.50 -11.10 -64.47
N GLN A 130 68.70 -11.36 -65.51
CA GLN A 130 67.34 -11.87 -65.37
C GLN A 130 67.33 -13.30 -64.84
N ALA A 131 68.24 -14.15 -65.34
CA ALA A 131 68.44 -15.50 -64.80
C ALA A 131 68.86 -15.49 -63.32
N ARG A 132 69.73 -14.55 -62.90
CA ARG A 132 70.10 -14.39 -61.49
C ARG A 132 68.92 -13.94 -60.62
N ILE A 133 68.10 -13.02 -61.12
CA ILE A 133 66.90 -12.56 -60.40
C ILE A 133 65.91 -13.71 -60.20
N GLU A 134 65.71 -14.55 -61.21
CA GLU A 134 64.84 -15.72 -61.11
C GLU A 134 65.36 -16.76 -60.10
N ASP A 135 66.66 -17.07 -60.13
CA ASP A 135 67.29 -17.99 -59.16
C ASP A 135 67.19 -17.46 -57.71
N VAL A 136 67.35 -16.15 -57.50
CA VAL A 136 67.16 -15.56 -56.17
C VAL A 136 65.69 -15.64 -55.74
N ARG A 137 64.74 -15.43 -56.65
CA ARG A 137 63.29 -15.54 -56.34
C ARG A 137 62.90 -16.95 -55.97
N THR A 138 63.38 -17.97 -56.68
CA THR A 138 63.06 -19.37 -56.39
C THR A 138 63.65 -19.79 -55.04
N ARG A 139 64.93 -19.49 -54.78
CA ARG A 139 65.57 -19.78 -53.49
C ARG A 139 64.87 -19.08 -52.32
N SER A 140 64.55 -17.79 -52.47
CA SER A 140 63.81 -17.04 -51.45
C SER A 140 62.41 -17.62 -51.21
N GLY A 141 61.72 -18.06 -52.27
CA GLY A 141 60.41 -18.71 -52.15
C GLY A 141 60.48 -20.03 -51.37
N GLU A 142 61.50 -20.85 -51.62
CA GLU A 142 61.73 -22.10 -50.88
C GLU A 142 62.06 -21.85 -49.41
N ASP A 143 62.92 -20.88 -49.11
CA ASP A 143 63.30 -20.54 -47.74
C ASP A 143 62.09 -20.04 -46.94
N ILE A 144 61.24 -19.21 -47.54
CA ILE A 144 59.98 -18.76 -46.94
C ILE A 144 59.04 -19.94 -46.68
N ALA A 145 58.92 -20.88 -47.63
CA ALA A 145 58.07 -22.05 -47.46
C ALA A 145 58.56 -22.97 -46.30
N ARG A 146 59.87 -23.22 -46.22
CA ARG A 146 60.48 -23.99 -45.11
C ARG A 146 60.30 -23.28 -43.77
N ALA A 147 60.51 -21.97 -43.72
CA ALA A 147 60.31 -21.19 -42.51
C ALA A 147 58.84 -21.25 -42.02
N LYS A 148 57.88 -21.17 -42.96
CA LYS A 148 56.44 -21.29 -42.64
C LYS A 148 56.08 -22.68 -42.11
N GLN A 149 56.62 -23.74 -42.71
CA GLN A 149 56.42 -25.11 -42.22
C GLN A 149 56.99 -25.30 -40.80
N LYS A 150 58.21 -24.81 -40.56
CA LYS A 150 58.83 -24.87 -39.22
C LYS A 150 58.02 -24.11 -38.18
N TYR A 151 57.60 -22.88 -38.50
CA TYR A 151 56.75 -22.09 -37.62
C TYR A 151 55.44 -22.80 -37.27
N ASN A 152 54.75 -23.38 -38.25
CA ASN A 152 53.52 -24.11 -38.00
C ASN A 152 53.74 -25.34 -37.11
N HIS A 153 54.84 -26.06 -37.30
CA HIS A 153 55.20 -27.21 -36.48
C HIS A 153 55.49 -26.80 -35.03
N ASP A 154 56.28 -25.73 -34.85
CA ASP A 154 56.61 -25.21 -33.52
C ASP A 154 55.34 -24.74 -32.79
N MET A 155 54.40 -24.09 -33.50
CA MET A 155 53.11 -23.68 -32.93
C MET A 155 52.24 -24.87 -32.51
N GLN A 156 52.24 -25.96 -33.28
CA GLN A 156 51.53 -27.19 -32.88
C GLN A 156 52.12 -27.78 -31.59
N GLN A 157 53.46 -27.89 -31.50
CA GLN A 157 54.10 -28.39 -30.29
C GLN A 157 53.83 -27.53 -29.06
N ILE A 158 53.83 -26.20 -29.22
CA ILE A 158 53.50 -25.26 -28.13
C ILE A 158 52.06 -25.47 -27.65
N ASN A 159 51.11 -25.61 -28.59
CA ASN A 159 49.71 -25.84 -28.26
C ASN A 159 49.54 -27.18 -27.51
N ASP A 160 50.10 -28.26 -28.03
CA ASP A 160 50.04 -29.59 -27.40
C ASP A 160 50.65 -29.59 -25.99
N PHE A 161 51.76 -28.87 -25.79
CA PHE A 161 52.39 -28.73 -24.48
C PHE A 161 51.52 -27.91 -23.51
N SER A 162 50.90 -26.84 -24.00
CA SER A 162 50.01 -25.99 -23.20
C SER A 162 48.75 -26.76 -22.76
N GLU A 163 48.19 -27.58 -23.63
CA GLU A 163 47.00 -28.40 -23.35
C GLU A 163 47.32 -29.47 -22.30
N LYS A 164 48.41 -30.23 -22.48
CA LYS A 164 48.87 -31.20 -21.48
C LYS A 164 49.16 -30.58 -20.12
N ARG A 165 49.66 -29.34 -20.08
CA ARG A 165 49.89 -28.61 -18.82
C ARG A 165 48.58 -28.21 -18.16
N LEU A 166 47.61 -27.73 -18.93
CA LEU A 166 46.27 -27.38 -18.43
C LEU A 166 45.55 -28.61 -17.88
N ASP A 167 45.62 -29.75 -18.56
CA ASP A 167 44.98 -30.98 -18.10
C ASP A 167 45.59 -31.48 -16.79
N ARG A 168 46.92 -31.49 -16.66
CA ARG A 168 47.59 -31.80 -15.39
C ARG A 168 47.17 -30.86 -14.26
N GLN A 169 46.98 -29.57 -14.56
CA GLN A 169 46.55 -28.61 -13.56
C GLN A 169 45.08 -28.85 -13.15
N ARG A 170 44.21 -29.23 -14.10
CA ARG A 170 42.83 -29.63 -13.81
C ARG A 170 42.79 -30.87 -12.92
N GLU A 171 43.54 -31.92 -13.25
CA GLU A 171 43.63 -33.14 -12.45
C GLU A 171 44.12 -32.86 -11.02
N GLN A 172 45.14 -32.01 -10.86
CA GLN A 172 45.63 -31.60 -9.54
C GLN A 172 44.58 -30.82 -8.75
N ASN A 173 43.90 -29.88 -9.41
CA ASN A 173 42.83 -29.11 -8.76
C ASN A 173 41.67 -30.01 -8.33
N ASP A 174 41.24 -30.95 -9.18
CA ASP A 174 40.18 -31.89 -8.86
C ASP A 174 40.57 -32.80 -7.68
N ALA A 175 41.82 -33.25 -7.61
CA ALA A 175 42.33 -34.03 -6.48
C ALA A 175 42.35 -33.22 -5.17
N VAL A 176 42.74 -31.94 -5.22
CA VAL A 176 42.71 -31.05 -4.05
C VAL A 176 41.27 -30.81 -3.61
N LEU A 177 40.37 -30.53 -4.55
CA LEU A 177 38.96 -30.25 -4.27
C LEU A 177 38.26 -31.47 -3.66
N ASN A 178 38.54 -32.68 -4.16
CA ASN A 178 38.02 -33.92 -3.57
C ASN A 178 38.52 -34.12 -2.13
N ASN A 179 39.81 -33.89 -1.87
CA ASN A 179 40.36 -33.99 -0.52
C ASN A 179 39.75 -32.95 0.45
N GLU A 180 39.49 -31.73 -0.01
CA GLU A 180 38.81 -30.71 0.80
C GLU A 180 37.35 -31.08 1.09
N MET A 181 36.63 -31.63 0.11
CA MET A 181 35.28 -32.13 0.31
C MET A 181 35.24 -33.25 1.37
N GLU A 182 36.17 -34.20 1.33
CA GLU A 182 36.24 -35.26 2.34
C GLU A 182 36.59 -34.72 3.73
N ARG A 183 37.54 -33.78 3.83
CA ARG A 183 37.86 -33.09 5.09
C ARG A 183 36.65 -32.35 5.64
N GLY A 184 35.89 -31.67 4.77
CA GLY A 184 34.65 -30.98 5.12
C GLY A 184 33.59 -31.93 5.68
N LYS A 185 33.36 -33.07 5.00
CA LYS A 185 32.44 -34.12 5.48
C LYS A 185 32.84 -34.64 6.85
N TYR A 186 34.11 -34.96 7.05
CA TYR A 186 34.61 -35.44 8.34
C TYR A 186 34.46 -34.41 9.47
N ALA A 187 34.74 -33.14 9.19
CA ALA A 187 34.54 -32.05 10.15
C ALA A 187 33.06 -31.90 10.53
N GLN A 188 32.16 -31.97 9.55
CA GLN A 188 30.72 -31.90 9.76
C GLN A 188 30.20 -33.10 10.59
N GLU A 189 30.65 -34.31 10.29
CA GLU A 189 30.33 -35.54 11.04
C GLU A 189 30.77 -35.43 12.51
N ARG A 190 31.98 -34.88 12.76
CA ARG A 190 32.48 -34.64 14.12
C ARG A 190 31.63 -33.62 14.89
N VAL A 191 31.20 -32.54 14.25
CA VAL A 191 30.31 -31.56 14.89
C VAL A 191 28.95 -32.18 15.19
N ARG A 192 28.39 -32.93 14.23
CA ARG A 192 27.12 -33.63 14.40
C ARG A 192 27.16 -34.60 15.59
N THR A 193 28.15 -35.48 15.64
CA THR A 193 28.31 -36.46 16.73
C THR A 193 28.55 -35.79 18.09
N ARG A 194 29.23 -34.65 18.13
CA ARG A 194 29.37 -33.85 19.36
C ARG A 194 28.03 -33.27 19.80
N ASN A 195 27.29 -32.66 18.88
CA ASN A 195 25.99 -32.06 19.16
C ASN A 195 24.98 -33.12 19.61
N GLU A 196 24.94 -34.29 18.97
CA GLU A 196 24.08 -35.40 19.37
C GLU A 196 24.40 -35.86 20.81
N LYS A 197 25.68 -35.93 21.19
CA LYS A 197 26.08 -36.25 22.57
C LYS A 197 25.66 -35.16 23.57
N GLU A 198 25.83 -33.89 23.23
CA GLU A 198 25.44 -32.77 24.10
C GLU A 198 23.91 -32.72 24.28
N ILE A 199 23.14 -32.95 23.21
CA ILE A 199 21.67 -33.06 23.26
C ILE A 199 21.25 -34.23 24.15
N ALA A 200 21.84 -35.42 23.96
CA ALA A 200 21.51 -36.59 24.77
C ALA A 200 21.82 -36.39 26.26
N GLN A 201 22.94 -35.73 26.59
CA GLN A 201 23.28 -35.38 27.98
C GLN A 201 22.30 -34.36 28.56
N THR A 202 21.87 -33.39 27.75
CA THR A 202 20.91 -32.36 28.17
C THR A 202 19.54 -32.95 28.42
N GLN A 203 19.08 -33.88 27.57
CA GLN A 203 17.84 -34.63 27.76
C GLN A 203 17.88 -35.45 29.05
N LYS A 204 18.94 -36.24 29.28
CA LYS A 204 19.09 -37.00 30.53
C LYS A 204 19.03 -36.11 31.77
N ARG A 205 19.73 -34.97 31.78
CA ARG A 205 19.67 -34.00 32.89
C ARG A 205 18.29 -33.37 33.05
N GLY A 206 17.57 -33.16 31.95
CA GLY A 206 16.19 -32.68 31.97
C GLY A 206 15.26 -33.70 32.61
N ASP A 207 15.34 -34.96 32.18
CA ASP A 207 14.53 -36.05 32.68
C ASP A 207 14.77 -36.31 34.17
N GLU A 208 16.03 -36.28 34.62
CA GLU A 208 16.41 -36.39 36.03
C GLU A 208 15.78 -35.26 36.89
N LYS A 209 15.79 -34.02 36.39
CA LYS A 209 15.16 -32.89 37.08
C LYS A 209 13.65 -33.01 37.14
N ILE A 210 13.01 -33.42 36.04
CA ILE A 210 11.57 -33.62 36.00
C ILE A 210 11.16 -34.72 36.98
N ALA A 211 11.86 -35.85 37.00
CA ALA A 211 11.60 -36.94 37.93
C ALA A 211 11.77 -36.48 39.39
N PHE A 212 12.82 -35.72 39.69
CA PHE A 212 13.05 -35.16 41.03
C PHE A 212 11.92 -34.20 41.45
N GLU A 213 11.47 -33.31 40.56
CA GLU A 213 10.37 -32.40 40.85
C GLU A 213 9.06 -33.13 41.05
N GLN A 214 8.76 -34.15 40.23
CA GLN A 214 7.58 -35.00 40.41
C GLN A 214 7.59 -35.70 41.77
N GLU A 215 8.74 -36.25 42.19
CA GLU A 215 8.88 -36.87 43.51
C GLU A 215 8.64 -35.85 44.64
N GLN A 216 9.18 -34.63 44.52
CA GLN A 216 8.95 -33.56 45.50
C GLN A 216 7.48 -33.13 45.55
N GLN A 217 6.81 -33.02 44.41
CA GLN A 217 5.38 -32.71 44.35
C GLN A 217 4.54 -33.81 44.98
N GLN A 218 4.86 -35.06 44.71
CA GLN A 218 4.16 -36.19 45.29
C GLN A 218 4.33 -36.25 46.81
N LYS A 219 5.54 -35.97 47.33
CA LYS A 219 5.80 -35.80 48.77
C LYS A 219 5.01 -34.65 49.39
N LYS A 220 4.79 -33.55 48.66
CA LYS A 220 3.97 -32.43 49.13
C LYS A 220 2.49 -32.82 49.19
N LEU A 221 1.99 -33.53 48.16
CA LEU A 221 0.61 -34.01 48.12
C LEU A 221 0.33 -35.00 49.24
N THR A 222 1.23 -35.94 49.51
CA THR A 222 1.06 -36.89 50.62
C THR A 222 1.01 -36.16 51.96
N ARG A 223 1.93 -35.22 52.22
CA ARG A 223 1.91 -34.39 53.44
C ARG A 223 0.63 -33.59 53.59
N LEU A 224 0.11 -33.01 52.50
CA LEU A 224 -1.12 -32.23 52.52
C LEU A 224 -2.33 -33.12 52.81
N ASN A 225 -2.40 -34.30 52.20
CA ASN A 225 -3.44 -35.29 52.45
C ASN A 225 -3.40 -35.76 53.91
N ASP A 226 -2.22 -36.12 54.43
CA ASP A 226 -2.05 -36.52 55.84
C ASP A 226 -2.47 -35.41 56.81
N PHE A 227 -2.11 -34.16 56.50
CA PHE A 227 -2.53 -33.01 57.30
C PHE A 227 -4.05 -32.80 57.25
N SER A 228 -4.66 -32.93 56.07
CA SER A 228 -6.11 -32.80 55.89
C SER A 228 -6.88 -33.89 56.63
N ALA A 229 -6.41 -35.14 56.59
CA ALA A 229 -7.00 -36.26 57.31
C ALA A 229 -6.95 -36.04 58.82
N LYS A 230 -5.78 -35.63 59.35
CA LYS A 230 -5.65 -35.29 60.78
C LYS A 230 -6.58 -34.16 61.21
N ARG A 231 -6.73 -33.12 60.36
CA ARG A 231 -7.63 -31.99 60.64
C ARG A 231 -9.10 -32.44 60.65
N TYR A 232 -9.48 -33.30 59.70
CA TYR A 232 -10.82 -33.87 59.63
C TYR A 232 -11.13 -34.70 60.89
N ASP A 233 -10.21 -35.58 61.31
CA ASP A 233 -10.37 -36.38 62.54
C ASP A 233 -10.52 -35.51 63.79
N GLN A 234 -9.74 -34.43 63.89
CA GLN A 234 -9.84 -33.47 65.00
C GLN A 234 -11.20 -32.77 64.99
N GLN A 235 -11.69 -32.33 63.83
CA GLN A 235 -13.01 -31.71 63.71
C GLN A 235 -14.13 -32.69 64.05
N GLN A 236 -14.02 -33.95 63.62
CA GLN A 236 -15.01 -34.98 63.93
C GLN A 236 -15.07 -35.24 65.44
N LYS A 237 -13.93 -35.32 66.13
CA LYS A 237 -13.86 -35.44 67.60
C LYS A 237 -14.45 -34.22 68.31
N GLN A 238 -14.15 -33.01 67.83
CA GLN A 238 -14.74 -31.79 68.38
C GLN A 238 -16.26 -31.74 68.17
N TRP A 239 -16.75 -32.20 67.02
CA TRP A 239 -18.18 -32.24 66.73
C TRP A 239 -18.90 -33.27 67.60
N ALA A 240 -18.36 -34.49 67.72
CA ALA A 240 -18.91 -35.52 68.59
C ALA A 240 -18.98 -35.07 70.06
N SER A 241 -17.90 -34.45 70.57
CA SER A 241 -17.91 -33.91 71.94
C SER A 241 -18.88 -32.73 72.13
N LYS A 242 -19.09 -31.91 71.10
CA LYS A 242 -20.09 -30.84 71.12
C LYS A 242 -21.51 -31.40 71.09
N GLU A 243 -21.77 -32.39 70.24
CA GLU A 243 -23.05 -33.09 70.16
C GLU A 243 -23.40 -33.75 71.49
N GLU A 244 -22.45 -34.46 72.11
CA GLU A 244 -22.62 -35.07 73.42
C GLU A 244 -22.97 -34.02 74.50
N ARG A 245 -22.26 -32.89 74.53
CA ARG A 245 -22.57 -31.77 75.45
C ARG A 245 -23.95 -31.18 75.22
N VAL A 246 -24.35 -30.99 73.96
CA VAL A 246 -25.68 -30.45 73.63
C VAL A 246 -26.77 -31.43 74.06
N ASN A 247 -26.57 -32.72 73.83
CA ASN A 247 -27.51 -33.77 74.26
C ASN A 247 -27.63 -33.83 75.78
N GLN A 248 -26.51 -33.73 76.51
CA GLN A 248 -26.51 -33.64 77.98
C GLN A 248 -27.31 -32.41 78.47
N GLN A 249 -27.04 -31.23 77.90
CA GLN A 249 -27.77 -30.00 78.24
C GLN A 249 -29.26 -30.11 77.93
N TYR A 250 -29.64 -30.76 76.83
CA TYR A 250 -31.03 -30.98 76.47
C TYR A 250 -31.73 -31.92 77.44
N ALA A 251 -31.08 -33.03 77.81
CA ALA A 251 -31.58 -33.98 78.80
C ALA A 251 -31.78 -33.31 80.17
N GLU A 252 -30.82 -32.51 80.62
CA GLU A 252 -30.92 -31.72 81.86
C GLU A 252 -32.10 -30.74 81.81
N ARG A 253 -32.28 -30.03 80.69
CA ARG A 253 -33.42 -29.11 80.51
C ARG A 253 -34.77 -29.84 80.53
N ILE A 254 -34.87 -31.00 79.88
CA ILE A 254 -36.08 -31.82 79.93
C ILE A 254 -36.38 -32.23 81.37
N MET A 255 -35.37 -32.72 82.10
CA MET A 255 -35.54 -33.14 83.50
C MET A 255 -35.94 -31.98 84.40
N HIS A 256 -35.30 -30.82 84.24
CA HIS A 256 -35.64 -29.61 84.98
C HIS A 256 -37.07 -29.14 84.68
N ASN A 257 -37.46 -29.10 83.41
CA ASN A 257 -38.82 -28.72 83.00
C ASN A 257 -39.87 -29.71 83.50
N LYS A 258 -39.57 -31.02 83.46
CA LYS A 258 -40.45 -32.05 84.00
C LYS A 258 -40.66 -31.84 85.50
N LYS A 259 -39.58 -31.63 86.26
CA LYS A 259 -39.65 -31.37 87.70
C LYS A 259 -40.42 -30.08 88.02
N ALA A 260 -40.14 -29.00 87.31
CA ALA A 260 -40.87 -27.74 87.46
C ALA A 260 -42.37 -27.90 87.16
N ASN A 261 -42.72 -28.65 86.10
CA ASN A 261 -44.11 -28.96 85.78
C ASN A 261 -44.77 -29.81 86.88
N GLU A 262 -44.09 -30.83 87.41
CA GLU A 262 -44.61 -31.63 88.54
C GLU A 262 -44.84 -30.77 89.79
N ASP A 263 -43.92 -29.86 90.12
CA ASP A 263 -44.05 -28.98 91.27
C ASP A 263 -45.17 -27.94 91.09
N THR A 264 -45.35 -27.41 89.88
CA THR A 264 -46.49 -26.52 89.58
C THR A 264 -47.83 -27.25 89.66
N LEU A 265 -47.92 -28.50 89.18
CA LEU A 265 -49.11 -29.34 89.31
C LEU A 265 -49.44 -29.65 90.77
N LYS A 266 -48.43 -29.97 91.60
CA LYS A 266 -48.61 -30.15 93.05
C LYS A 266 -49.14 -28.89 93.70
N THR A 267 -48.52 -27.74 93.43
CA THR A 267 -48.94 -26.44 93.97
C THR A 267 -50.37 -26.08 93.53
N GLN A 268 -50.73 -26.35 92.27
CA GLN A 268 -52.08 -26.14 91.77
C GLN A 268 -53.10 -27.04 92.48
N ASN A 269 -52.75 -28.31 92.70
CA ASN A 269 -53.61 -29.26 93.41
C ASN A 269 -53.80 -28.85 94.89
N GLU A 270 -52.74 -28.46 95.59
CA GLU A 270 -52.82 -27.95 96.96
C GLU A 270 -53.67 -26.67 97.05
N ARG A 271 -53.50 -25.74 96.10
CA ARG A 271 -54.37 -24.55 95.98
C ARG A 271 -55.82 -24.94 95.73
N PHE A 272 -56.06 -25.86 94.82
CA PHE A 272 -57.41 -26.35 94.54
C PHE A 272 -58.06 -26.97 95.77
N GLN A 273 -57.35 -27.88 96.47
CA GLN A 273 -57.85 -28.51 97.69
C GLN A 273 -58.13 -27.49 98.80
N SER A 274 -57.22 -26.52 99.02
CA SER A 274 -57.42 -25.49 100.03
C SER A 274 -58.59 -24.55 99.71
N VAL A 275 -58.77 -24.17 98.44
CA VAL A 275 -59.92 -23.37 97.99
C VAL A 275 -61.21 -24.18 98.09
N TYR A 276 -61.17 -25.46 97.72
CA TYR A 276 -62.31 -26.36 97.84
C TYR A 276 -62.77 -26.49 99.29
N LEU A 277 -61.86 -26.77 100.22
CA LEU A 277 -62.16 -26.86 101.65
C LEU A 277 -62.72 -25.55 102.20
N LYS A 278 -62.10 -24.40 101.87
CA LYS A 278 -62.63 -23.09 102.27
C LYS A 278 -64.02 -22.82 101.71
N ASN A 279 -64.29 -23.22 100.47
CA ASN A 279 -65.62 -23.07 99.87
C ASN A 279 -66.63 -24.00 100.53
N GLU A 280 -66.25 -25.23 100.88
CA GLU A 280 -67.11 -26.16 101.61
C GLU A 280 -67.45 -25.62 103.00
N ASP A 281 -66.46 -25.11 103.74
CA ASP A 281 -66.64 -24.48 105.04
C ASP A 281 -67.54 -23.23 104.94
N ALA A 282 -67.29 -22.37 103.95
CA ALA A 282 -68.12 -21.19 103.71
C ALA A 282 -69.56 -21.55 103.31
N GLN A 283 -69.76 -22.64 102.56
CA GLN A 283 -71.09 -23.14 102.23
C GLN A 283 -71.82 -23.69 103.46
N ARG A 284 -71.11 -24.43 104.33
CA ARG A 284 -71.67 -24.91 105.61
C ARG A 284 -72.06 -23.75 106.52
N GLU A 285 -71.19 -22.75 106.66
CA GLU A 285 -71.47 -21.54 107.42
C GLU A 285 -72.67 -20.76 106.84
N ALA A 286 -72.73 -20.63 105.50
CA ALA A 286 -73.85 -19.99 104.83
C ALA A 286 -75.18 -20.74 105.08
N LEU A 287 -75.16 -22.08 105.08
CA LEU A 287 -76.33 -22.89 105.41
C LEU A 287 -76.75 -22.71 106.87
N ASP A 288 -75.81 -22.67 107.82
CA ASP A 288 -76.12 -22.39 109.23
C ASP A 288 -76.68 -20.98 109.44
N ILE A 289 -76.15 -19.97 108.75
CA ILE A 289 -76.71 -18.62 108.78
C ILE A 289 -78.12 -18.62 108.19
N GLN A 290 -78.36 -19.35 107.09
CA GLN A 290 -79.70 -19.47 106.50
C GLN A 290 -80.68 -20.16 107.45
N THR A 291 -80.30 -21.27 108.09
CA THR A 291 -81.18 -21.95 109.05
C THR A 291 -81.51 -21.06 110.23
N GLN A 292 -80.53 -20.34 110.80
CA GLN A 292 -80.77 -19.36 111.86
C GLN A 292 -81.70 -18.23 111.41
N ARG A 293 -81.52 -17.69 110.20
CA ARG A 293 -82.42 -16.68 109.63
C ARG A 293 -83.83 -17.23 109.43
N TYR A 294 -83.99 -18.44 108.93
CA TYR A 294 -85.31 -19.07 108.78
C TYR A 294 -86.01 -19.29 110.13
N VAL A 295 -85.29 -19.76 111.15
CA VAL A 295 -85.85 -19.92 112.50
C VAL A 295 -86.30 -18.56 113.06
N ARG A 296 -85.47 -17.52 112.88
CA ARG A 296 -85.84 -16.15 113.30
C ARG A 296 -87.05 -15.61 112.55
N GLN A 297 -87.08 -15.77 111.21
CA GLN A 297 -88.20 -15.35 110.37
C GLN A 297 -89.49 -16.11 110.70
N LEU A 298 -89.42 -17.41 111.00
CA LEU A 298 -90.57 -18.18 111.48
C LEU A 298 -91.08 -17.66 112.82
N GLY A 299 -90.18 -17.25 113.72
CA GLY A 299 -90.54 -16.59 114.97
C GLY A 299 -91.22 -15.23 114.76
N GLU A 300 -90.68 -14.40 113.87
CA GLU A 300 -91.24 -13.09 113.53
C GLU A 300 -92.60 -13.22 112.82
N ALA A 301 -92.73 -14.11 111.83
CA ALA A 301 -93.99 -14.37 111.12
C ALA A 301 -95.10 -14.88 112.04
N ARG A 302 -94.79 -15.74 113.03
CA ARG A 302 -95.76 -16.14 114.07
C ARG A 302 -96.23 -14.94 114.89
N LYS A 303 -95.32 -14.03 115.24
CA LYS A 303 -95.63 -12.83 116.02
C LYS A 303 -96.49 -11.85 115.21
N ASP A 304 -96.20 -11.68 113.92
CA ASP A 304 -96.94 -10.79 113.03
C ASP A 304 -98.32 -11.37 112.66
N PHE A 305 -98.44 -12.67 112.48
CA PHE A 305 -99.74 -13.32 112.25
C PHE A 305 -100.70 -13.11 113.44
N VAL A 306 -100.21 -13.24 114.67
CA VAL A 306 -101.01 -12.96 115.89
C VAL A 306 -101.42 -11.48 115.96
N LYS A 307 -100.56 -10.54 115.54
CA LYS A 307 -100.90 -9.11 115.47
C LYS A 307 -101.87 -8.78 114.34
N ALA A 308 -101.75 -9.41 113.18
CA ALA A 308 -102.65 -9.16 112.05
C ALA A 308 -104.04 -9.75 112.30
N ALA A 309 -104.13 -10.95 112.87
CA ALA A 309 -105.41 -11.58 113.23
C ALA A 309 -106.25 -10.72 114.19
N THR A 310 -105.61 -9.94 115.07
CA THR A 310 -106.30 -9.01 115.98
C THR A 310 -106.78 -7.71 115.30
N GLN A 311 -106.23 -7.34 114.14
CA GLN A 311 -106.60 -6.12 113.40
C GLN A 311 -107.71 -6.31 112.36
N TYR A 312 -107.92 -7.53 111.85
CA TYR A 312 -108.95 -7.82 110.83
C TYR A 312 -110.31 -8.25 111.42
N SER A 313 -110.40 -8.45 112.74
CA SER A 313 -111.67 -8.69 113.45
C SER A 313 -112.66 -7.50 113.36
N ASN A 314 -112.21 -6.29 113.03
CA ASN A 314 -113.00 -5.07 113.19
C ASN A 314 -113.29 -4.33 111.87
N LYS A 315 -113.13 -4.96 110.70
CA LYS A 315 -113.22 -4.26 109.39
C LYS A 315 -114.19 -4.87 108.37
N GLU A 316 -115.08 -5.77 108.79
CA GLU A 316 -116.11 -6.36 107.91
C GLU A 316 -117.32 -5.43 107.66
N SER A 317 -117.43 -4.31 108.38
CA SER A 317 -118.62 -3.44 108.39
C SER A 317 -118.49 -2.11 107.62
N ASP A 318 -117.41 -1.87 106.88
CA ASP A 318 -117.18 -0.61 106.15
C ASP A 318 -118.02 -0.51 104.84
N PRO A 319 -118.96 0.45 104.73
CA PRO A 319 -119.78 0.66 103.54
C PRO A 319 -119.00 1.06 102.27
N PHE A 320 -117.74 1.47 102.37
CA PHE A 320 -116.91 1.88 101.22
C PHE A 320 -116.73 0.77 100.16
N TYR A 321 -116.90 -0.50 100.54
CA TYR A 321 -116.75 -1.68 99.67
C TYR A 321 -118.07 -2.23 99.12
N LYS A 322 -119.19 -1.51 99.23
CA LYS A 322 -120.48 -1.92 98.65
C LYS A 322 -120.64 -1.34 97.24
N VAL A 323 -120.79 -2.23 96.25
CA VAL A 323 -121.05 -1.87 94.84
C VAL A 323 -122.51 -1.40 94.72
N GLU A 324 -122.72 -0.12 94.42
CA GLU A 324 -124.05 0.43 94.13
C GLU A 324 -124.46 0.13 92.67
N ASP A 325 -125.66 -0.44 92.49
CA ASP A 325 -126.30 -0.70 91.20
C ASP A 325 -126.84 0.61 90.61
N ARG A 326 -126.45 0.97 89.36
CA ARG A 326 -126.80 2.26 88.74
C ARG A 326 -128.17 2.30 88.07
N GLY A 327 -128.98 1.27 88.26
CA GLY A 327 -130.38 1.27 87.83
C GLY A 327 -130.58 1.11 86.33
N SER A 328 -129.59 0.57 85.61
CA SER A 328 -129.72 0.18 84.20
C SER A 328 -130.74 -0.97 84.07
N GLN A 329 -131.68 -0.85 83.14
CA GLN A 329 -132.76 -1.82 82.95
C GLN A 329 -132.74 -2.40 81.53
N LEU A 330 -132.85 -3.73 81.44
CA LEU A 330 -133.06 -4.43 80.19
C LEU A 330 -134.53 -4.86 80.09
N SER A 331 -135.19 -4.46 79.01
CA SER A 331 -136.57 -4.88 78.71
C SER A 331 -136.64 -5.58 77.35
N GLU A 332 -137.41 -6.65 77.26
CA GLU A 332 -137.56 -7.45 76.03
C GLU A 332 -138.89 -7.14 75.36
N SER A 333 -138.86 -6.69 74.11
CA SER A 333 -140.04 -6.65 73.21
C SER A 333 -139.99 -7.83 72.25
N SER A 334 -141.07 -8.12 71.50
CA SER A 334 -141.13 -9.27 70.56
C SER A 334 -139.89 -9.36 69.67
N ASP A 335 -139.56 -8.26 69.00
CA ASP A 335 -138.60 -8.25 67.89
C ASP A 335 -137.25 -7.60 68.25
N PHE A 336 -137.17 -6.89 69.37
CA PHE A 336 -135.96 -6.21 69.84
C PHE A 336 -135.84 -6.21 71.36
N TYR A 337 -134.59 -6.20 71.85
CA TYR A 337 -134.26 -5.88 73.23
C TYR A 337 -134.06 -4.37 73.37
N THR A 338 -134.60 -3.78 74.44
CA THR A 338 -134.45 -2.36 74.77
C THR A 338 -133.65 -2.23 76.06
N LEU A 339 -132.38 -1.87 75.95
CA LEU A 339 -131.49 -1.61 77.08
C LEU A 339 -131.50 -0.11 77.39
N ARG A 340 -131.97 0.25 78.60
CA ARG A 340 -131.98 1.62 79.10
C ARG A 340 -130.86 1.79 80.13
N ALA A 341 -129.80 2.50 79.74
CA ALA A 341 -128.68 2.83 80.62
C ALA A 341 -128.83 4.26 81.15
N TYR A 342 -128.77 4.44 82.47
CA TYR A 342 -128.76 5.77 83.07
C TYR A 342 -127.36 6.39 82.92
N VAL A 343 -127.27 7.42 82.08
CA VAL A 343 -126.05 8.17 81.77
C VAL A 343 -126.35 9.66 81.87
N PRO A 344 -126.04 10.30 83.02
CA PRO A 344 -126.17 11.74 83.19
C PRO A 344 -125.50 12.52 82.05
N GLU A 345 -126.05 13.67 81.68
CA GLU A 345 -125.53 14.48 80.55
C GLU A 345 -124.01 14.71 80.59
N HIS A 346 -123.44 14.91 81.78
CA HIS A 346 -122.00 15.14 81.97
C HIS A 346 -121.11 13.88 81.87
N GLU A 347 -121.68 12.68 81.94
CA GLU A 347 -120.93 11.41 81.83
C GLU A 347 -121.08 10.76 80.44
N LYS A 348 -121.67 11.48 79.47
CA LYS A 348 -122.07 10.93 78.16
C LYS A 348 -120.96 10.25 77.36
N ASP A 349 -119.74 10.76 77.44
CA ASP A 349 -118.60 10.24 76.70
C ASP A 349 -117.85 9.15 77.48
N ALA A 350 -118.14 9.00 78.78
CA ALA A 350 -117.44 8.08 79.67
C ALA A 350 -118.11 6.71 79.82
N VAL A 351 -119.36 6.57 79.36
CA VAL A 351 -120.09 5.30 79.38
C VAL A 351 -120.07 4.65 78.00
N LYS A 352 -119.50 3.46 77.92
CA LYS A 352 -119.43 2.63 76.70
C LYS A 352 -120.28 1.39 76.89
N VAL A 353 -121.23 1.18 75.98
CA VAL A 353 -122.01 -0.05 75.88
C VAL A 353 -121.44 -0.88 74.74
N SER A 354 -121.07 -2.12 75.04
CA SER A 354 -120.55 -3.08 74.07
C SER A 354 -121.41 -4.32 74.09
N ILE A 355 -121.87 -4.76 72.92
CA ILE A 355 -122.62 -6.00 72.76
C ILE A 355 -121.73 -7.01 72.06
N GLN A 356 -121.42 -8.11 72.76
CA GLN A 356 -120.62 -9.20 72.23
C GLN A 356 -121.13 -10.51 72.83
N ASN A 357 -121.19 -11.58 72.04
CA ASN A 357 -121.56 -12.93 72.50
C ASN A 357 -122.87 -12.96 73.31
N ASP A 358 -123.92 -12.34 72.78
CA ASP A 358 -125.24 -12.32 73.40
C ASP A 358 -125.28 -11.73 74.80
N LYS A 359 -124.35 -10.82 75.11
CA LYS A 359 -124.41 -9.97 76.31
C LYS A 359 -124.10 -8.52 76.00
N ALA A 360 -124.79 -7.61 76.68
CA ALA A 360 -124.45 -6.20 76.76
C ALA A 360 -123.62 -5.93 78.00
N THR A 361 -122.43 -5.38 77.82
CA THR A 361 -121.59 -4.87 78.91
C THR A 361 -121.61 -3.35 78.89
N ILE A 362 -122.08 -2.74 79.99
CA ILE A 362 -122.01 -1.31 80.24
C ILE A 362 -120.79 -1.05 81.11
N THR A 363 -119.80 -0.37 80.55
CA THR A 363 -118.62 0.08 81.31
C THR A 363 -118.62 1.60 81.40
N GLY A 364 -118.46 2.13 82.59
CA GLY A 364 -118.31 3.57 82.82
C GLY A 364 -117.18 3.87 83.78
N GLN A 365 -116.52 5.01 83.57
CA GLN A 365 -115.51 5.53 84.48
C GLN A 365 -115.94 6.91 84.98
N ARG A 366 -116.08 7.06 86.30
CA ARG A 366 -116.30 8.35 86.94
C ARG A 366 -115.01 8.80 87.61
N SER A 367 -114.53 9.99 87.25
CA SER A 367 -113.43 10.64 87.96
C SER A 367 -113.97 11.84 88.72
N PHE A 368 -113.87 11.81 90.04
CA PHE A 368 -114.10 12.98 90.88
C PHE A 368 -112.74 13.57 91.24
N LYS A 369 -112.45 14.76 90.70
CA LYS A 369 -111.22 15.51 90.99
C LYS A 369 -111.60 16.70 91.85
N ASP A 370 -111.32 16.60 93.14
CA ASP A 370 -111.46 17.72 94.07
C ASP A 370 -110.07 18.28 94.39
N LYS A 371 -109.93 19.60 94.27
CA LYS A 371 -108.67 20.31 94.53
C LYS A 371 -108.93 21.32 95.64
N PHE A 372 -108.35 21.05 96.80
CA PHE A 372 -108.32 21.97 97.92
C PHE A 372 -106.91 22.55 98.05
N GLU A 373 -106.81 23.88 97.99
CA GLU A 373 -105.55 24.62 98.14
C GLU A 373 -105.67 25.51 99.37
N ASP A 374 -104.91 25.18 100.42
CA ASP A 374 -104.92 25.92 101.69
C ASP A 374 -103.76 26.94 101.69
N GLU A 375 -104.09 28.22 101.51
CA GLU A 375 -103.13 29.31 101.30
C GLU A 375 -102.17 29.52 102.49
N ALA A 376 -102.55 29.11 103.70
CA ALA A 376 -101.73 29.30 104.91
C ALA A 376 -100.66 28.22 105.13
N SER A 377 -100.85 27.00 104.61
CA SER A 377 -99.96 25.86 104.85
C SER A 377 -99.17 25.41 103.61
N GLY A 378 -99.43 26.00 102.44
CA GLY A 378 -98.77 25.67 101.17
C GLY A 378 -99.01 24.23 100.70
N LYS A 379 -99.91 23.50 101.37
CA LYS A 379 -100.17 22.10 101.12
C LYS A 379 -101.29 21.95 100.09
N LYS A 380 -100.94 21.43 98.92
CA LYS A 380 -101.94 21.01 97.92
C LYS A 380 -102.35 19.58 98.22
N VAL A 381 -103.63 19.36 98.50
CA VAL A 381 -104.19 18.01 98.60
C VAL A 381 -105.18 17.85 97.44
N SER A 382 -104.78 17.07 96.45
CA SER A 382 -105.66 16.62 95.37
C SER A 382 -106.13 15.21 95.67
N SER A 383 -107.43 15.00 95.80
CA SER A 383 -108.01 13.67 95.79
C SER A 383 -108.46 13.37 94.36
N SER A 384 -107.87 12.33 93.78
CA SER A 384 -108.32 11.77 92.50
C SER A 384 -108.93 10.41 92.76
N ASN A 385 -110.23 10.39 93.05
CA ASN A 385 -110.94 9.14 93.23
C ASN A 385 -111.50 8.68 91.88
N PHE A 386 -111.07 7.51 91.43
CA PHE A 386 -111.50 6.90 90.18
C PHE A 386 -112.35 5.68 90.52
N GLN A 387 -113.64 5.74 90.20
CA GLN A 387 -114.53 4.59 90.32
C GLN A 387 -114.84 4.09 88.92
N THR A 388 -114.53 2.82 88.68
CA THR A 388 -114.95 2.10 87.47
C THR A 388 -116.09 1.17 87.86
N PHE A 389 -117.12 1.11 87.03
CA PHE A 389 -118.20 0.16 87.20
C PHE A 389 -118.39 -0.61 85.90
N ARG A 390 -118.85 -1.85 86.04
CA ARG A 390 -119.11 -2.78 84.95
C ARG A 390 -120.40 -3.52 85.27
N GLU A 391 -121.42 -3.26 84.47
CA GLU A 391 -122.71 -3.97 84.53
C GLU A 391 -122.80 -4.89 83.32
N GLU A 392 -123.14 -6.15 83.53
CA GLU A 392 -123.32 -7.16 82.47
C GLU A 392 -124.78 -7.60 82.41
N PHE A 393 -125.37 -7.51 81.22
CA PHE A 393 -126.72 -7.99 80.91
C PHE A 393 -126.60 -9.09 79.86
N VAL A 394 -127.11 -10.29 80.16
CA VAL A 394 -127.14 -11.41 79.21
C VAL A 394 -128.45 -11.37 78.44
N PHE A 395 -128.41 -11.62 77.13
CA PHE A 395 -129.58 -11.75 76.27
C PHE A 395 -129.99 -13.22 76.13
N ASP A 396 -131.30 -13.49 76.17
CA ASP A 396 -131.82 -14.85 76.05
C ASP A 396 -131.80 -15.38 74.60
N LYS A 397 -131.81 -14.48 73.62
CA LYS A 397 -131.79 -14.80 72.19
C LYS A 397 -130.64 -14.09 71.50
N PRO A 398 -130.03 -14.72 70.48
CA PRO A 398 -128.93 -14.11 69.77
C PRO A 398 -129.36 -12.80 69.10
N VAL A 399 -128.51 -11.80 69.22
CA VAL A 399 -128.79 -10.43 68.77
C VAL A 399 -128.00 -10.08 67.50
N ILE A 400 -128.62 -9.33 66.59
CA ILE A 400 -127.93 -8.83 65.39
C ILE A 400 -127.39 -7.44 65.71
N THR A 401 -126.06 -7.32 65.83
CA THR A 401 -125.40 -6.05 66.16
C THR A 401 -125.50 -5.02 65.04
N GLU A 402 -125.59 -5.45 63.77
CA GLU A 402 -125.63 -4.57 62.59
C GLU A 402 -126.92 -3.73 62.48
N GLY A 403 -127.98 -4.09 63.20
CA GLY A 403 -129.25 -3.37 63.21
C GLY A 403 -129.54 -2.57 64.49
N MET A 404 -128.57 -2.47 65.41
CA MET A 404 -128.80 -1.77 66.67
C MET A 404 -128.93 -0.26 66.46
N THR A 405 -130.00 0.33 67.00
CA THR A 405 -130.18 1.78 67.05
C THR A 405 -129.92 2.30 68.47
N ARG A 406 -129.24 3.45 68.54
CA ARG A 406 -128.98 4.17 69.79
C ARG A 406 -129.76 5.47 69.76
N GLN A 407 -130.73 5.60 70.66
CA GLN A 407 -131.49 6.83 70.85
C GLN A 407 -131.27 7.33 72.28
N ARG A 408 -131.10 8.65 72.43
CA ARG A 408 -130.95 9.28 73.74
C ARG A 408 -132.24 10.01 74.09
N GLU A 409 -132.78 9.73 75.28
CA GLU A 409 -133.95 10.37 75.86
C GLU A 409 -133.53 10.97 77.22
N GLY A 410 -133.01 12.20 77.21
CA GLY A 410 -132.49 12.87 78.41
C GLY A 410 -131.24 12.19 78.98
N ASP A 411 -131.31 11.81 80.27
CA ASP A 411 -130.24 11.06 80.96
C ASP A 411 -130.27 9.56 80.67
N TRP A 412 -131.18 9.08 79.82
CA TRP A 412 -131.24 7.67 79.45
C TRP A 412 -130.72 7.47 78.02
N VAL A 413 -129.80 6.52 77.87
CA VAL A 413 -129.39 6.04 76.55
C VAL A 413 -130.10 4.71 76.32
N VAL A 414 -130.99 4.71 75.34
CA VAL A 414 -131.82 3.58 74.96
C VAL A 414 -131.21 2.91 73.75
N PHE A 415 -130.82 1.66 73.90
CA PHE A 415 -130.35 0.81 72.81
C PHE A 415 -131.45 -0.15 72.42
N GLN A 416 -131.94 -0.05 71.18
CA GLN A 416 -132.84 -1.03 70.60
C GLN A 416 -132.01 -2.00 69.76
N ILE A 417 -132.02 -3.26 70.17
CA ILE A 417 -131.16 -4.30 69.63
C ILE A 417 -132.07 -5.36 69.00
N PRO A 418 -132.10 -5.48 67.67
CA PRO A 418 -132.98 -6.44 67.02
C PRO A 418 -132.55 -7.87 67.33
N LYS A 419 -133.54 -8.72 67.60
CA LYS A 419 -133.33 -10.14 67.82
C LYS A 419 -133.05 -10.81 66.48
N GLY A 420 -132.00 -11.62 66.44
CA GLY A 420 -131.68 -12.41 65.27
C GLY A 420 -132.67 -13.55 65.10
N THR A 421 -133.43 -13.53 64.00
CA THR A 421 -134.12 -14.74 63.55
C THR A 421 -133.07 -15.75 63.13
N ILE A 422 -132.92 -16.83 63.90
CA ILE A 422 -132.01 -17.95 63.62
C ILE A 422 -132.48 -18.62 62.32
N SER A 423 -132.02 -18.13 61.17
CA SER A 423 -132.16 -18.83 59.90
C SER A 423 -131.07 -19.89 59.84
N ARG A 424 -131.43 -21.13 60.14
CA ARG A 424 -130.60 -22.32 59.92
C ARG A 424 -130.34 -22.48 58.42
N PHE A 425 -129.35 -21.78 57.89
CA PHE A 425 -128.53 -22.29 56.79
C PHE A 425 -127.27 -22.90 57.40
N ASP A 426 -127.41 -24.10 57.98
CA ASP A 426 -126.27 -24.96 58.28
C ASP A 426 -125.74 -25.53 56.96
N ARG A 427 -124.56 -25.08 56.53
CA ARG A 427 -123.70 -25.84 55.60
C ARG A 427 -122.31 -25.98 56.20
N LYS A 428 -122.08 -27.19 56.70
CA LYS A 428 -120.82 -27.92 56.87
C LYS A 428 -119.56 -27.20 56.38
N ALA A 429 -118.62 -27.00 57.31
CA ALA A 429 -117.20 -27.25 57.11
C ALA A 429 -116.68 -27.95 58.37
#